data_AF-A0A6J4YP39-F1
#
_entry.id   AF-A0A6J4YP39-F1
#
_cell.length_a   1.000
_cell.length_b   1.000
_cell.length_c   1.000
_cell.angle_alpha   90.00
_cell.angle_beta   90.00
_cell.angle_gamma   90.00
#
_symmetry.space_group_name_H-M   'P 1'
#
loop_
_entity.id
_entity.type
_entity.pdbx_description
1 polymer ?
#
loop_
_entity_poly.entity_id
_entity_poly.type
_entity_poly.pdbx_seq_one_letter_code
_entity_poly.pdbx_strand_id
1 'polypeptide(L)' 'MMFEMPQYEVRVFDTAEWRDISEIDIMHRLHENFDRVTPAIQQMIDGEQVLTQYAVYRLKSRETFQ' A
#
# COMPACT_ATOMS: atom_id res chain seq x y z
N MET A 1 -21.57 -13.86 7.04
CA MET A 1 -20.45 -13.81 6.10
C MET A 1 -19.38 -12.95 6.73
N MET A 2 -18.25 -13.53 7.12
CA MET A 2 -17.07 -12.73 7.45
C MET A 2 -16.57 -12.21 6.10
N PHE A 3 -16.50 -10.89 5.93
CA PHE A 3 -15.82 -10.31 4.76
C PHE A 3 -14.34 -10.59 4.94
N GLU A 4 -13.82 -11.57 4.22
CA GLU A 4 -12.38 -11.74 4.10
C GLU A 4 -11.85 -10.53 3.33
N MET A 5 -11.00 -9.75 4.00
CA MET A 5 -10.32 -8.63 3.35
C MET A 5 -9.42 -9.18 2.24
N PRO A 6 -9.42 -8.59 1.04
CA PRO A 6 -8.46 -8.94 0.01
C PRO A 6 -7.02 -8.84 0.56
N GLN A 7 -6.23 -9.88 0.32
CA GLN A 7 -4.81 -9.92 0.64
C GLN A 7 -4.00 -9.70 -0.63
N TYR A 8 -2.82 -9.09 -0.49
CA TYR A 8 -1.89 -8.88 -1.60
C TYR A 8 -0.82 -9.94 -1.53
N GLU A 9 -0.48 -10.52 -2.69
CA GLU A 9 0.61 -11.48 -2.81
C GLU A 9 1.65 -10.98 -3.82
N VAL A 10 2.89 -11.38 -3.61
CA VAL A 10 3.99 -11.16 -4.56
C VAL A 10 4.67 -12.47 -4.88
N ARG A 11 5.11 -12.62 -6.13
CA ARG A 11 6.02 -13.65 -6.57
C ARG A 11 7.25 -12.99 -7.18
N VAL A 12 8.40 -13.19 -6.55
CA VAL A 12 9.67 -12.63 -7.04
C VAL A 12 10.20 -13.55 -8.14
N PHE A 13 10.80 -13.00 -9.20
CA PHE A 13 11.21 -13.77 -10.40
C PHE A 13 12.12 -14.98 -10.11
N ASP A 14 12.89 -14.94 -9.02
CA ASP A 14 13.79 -16.00 -8.54
C ASP A 14 13.11 -17.02 -7.62
N THR A 15 11.84 -16.80 -7.26
CA THR A 15 11.04 -17.67 -6.41
C THR A 15 9.81 -18.20 -7.17
N ALA A 16 9.54 -19.49 -7.06
CA ALA A 16 8.35 -20.10 -7.65
C ALA A 16 7.08 -19.89 -6.80
N GLU A 17 7.23 -19.34 -5.60
CA GLU A 17 6.19 -19.26 -4.57
C GLU A 17 5.60 -17.85 -4.46
N TRP A 18 4.29 -17.80 -4.21
CA TRP A 18 3.59 -16.59 -3.81
C TRP A 18 3.78 -16.35 -2.32
N ARG A 19 3.90 -15.08 -1.93
CA ARG A 19 4.06 -14.65 -0.54
C ARG A 19 3.13 -13.49 -0.25
N ASP A 20 2.44 -13.55 0.87
CA ASP A 20 1.64 -12.44 1.37
C ASP A 20 2.51 -11.21 1.61
N ILE A 21 1.98 -10.04 1.25
CA ILE A 21 2.57 -8.72 1.51
C ILE A 21 1.52 -7.76 2.04
N SER A 22 1.96 -6.75 2.78
CA SER A 22 1.06 -5.73 3.31
C SER A 22 0.63 -4.73 2.23
N GLU A 23 -0.47 -4.02 2.48
CA GLU A 23 -0.90 -2.86 1.68
C GLU A 23 0.20 -1.81 1.54
N ILE A 24 0.96 -1.57 2.61
CA ILE A 24 2.06 -0.60 2.63
C ILE A 24 3.19 -1.08 1.70
N ASP A 25 3.57 -2.36 1.78
CA ASP A 25 4.64 -2.92 0.95
C ASP A 25 4.30 -2.86 -0.55
N ILE A 26 3.05 -3.14 -0.93
CA ILE A 26 2.65 -3.03 -2.34
C ILE A 26 2.69 -1.57 -2.82
N MET A 27 2.24 -0.61 -2.00
CA MET A 27 2.29 0.81 -2.36
C MET A 27 3.72 1.33 -2.52
N HIS A 28 4.65 0.94 -1.63
CA HIS A 28 6.07 1.25 -1.78
C HIS A 28 6.64 0.70 -3.08
N ARG A 29 6.44 -0.60 -3.36
CA ARG A 29 6.97 -1.24 -4.57
C ARG A 29 6.41 -0.62 -5.85
N LEU A 30 5.13 -0.27 -5.85
CA LEU A 30 4.51 0.42 -6.99
C LEU A 30 5.08 1.82 -7.18
N HIS A 31 5.35 2.56 -6.12
CA HIS A 31 6.04 3.84 -6.24
C HIS A 31 7.46 3.67 -6.81
N GLU A 32 8.27 2.78 -6.25
CA GLU A 32 9.68 2.61 -6.63
C GLU A 32 9.86 2.22 -8.10
N ASN A 33 8.91 1.48 -8.67
CA ASN A 33 9.03 0.91 -10.01
C ASN A 33 8.25 1.68 -11.09
N PHE A 34 7.36 2.61 -10.70
CA PHE A 34 6.53 3.35 -11.64
C PHE A 34 6.58 4.86 -11.37
N ASP A 35 7.22 5.62 -12.26
CA ASP A 35 7.36 7.08 -12.19
C ASP A 35 6.02 7.85 -12.09
N ARG A 36 4.91 7.22 -12.48
CA ARG A 36 3.56 7.83 -12.49
C ARG A 36 2.72 7.51 -11.26
N VAL A 37 3.20 6.67 -10.34
CA VAL A 37 2.56 6.39 -9.05
C VAL A 37 2.97 7.52 -8.08
N THR A 38 2.48 8.71 -8.44
CA THR A 38 2.44 10.05 -7.81
C THR A 38 3.20 10.33 -6.50
N PRO A 39 3.83 11.54 -6.38
CA PRO A 39 4.33 12.09 -5.10
C PRO A 39 3.34 12.07 -3.94
N ALA A 40 2.03 12.13 -4.22
CA ALA A 40 0.98 12.03 -3.20
C ALA A 40 0.99 10.69 -2.44
N ILE A 41 1.35 9.58 -3.10
CA ILE A 41 1.44 8.27 -2.45
C ILE A 41 2.62 8.25 -1.48
N GLN A 42 3.78 8.80 -1.89
CA GLN A 42 4.94 8.96 -1.02
C GLN A 42 4.63 9.82 0.21
N GLN A 43 3.97 10.97 0.02
CA GLN A 43 3.54 11.82 1.12
C GLN A 43 2.66 11.06 2.13
N MET A 44 1.68 10.29 1.65
CA MET A 44 0.83 9.50 2.55
C MET A 44 1.60 8.37 3.25
N ILE A 45 2.57 7.75 2.58
CA ILE A 45 3.50 6.75 3.14
C ILE A 45 4.34 7.35 4.26
N ASP A 46 4.82 8.58 4.08
CA ASP A 46 5.59 9.33 5.08
C ASP A 46 4.72 9.85 6.24
N GLY A 47 3.42 9.53 6.23
CA GLY A 47 2.46 9.88 7.27
C GLY A 47 1.79 11.24 7.06
N GLU A 48 2.04 11.90 5.91
CA GLU A 48 1.42 13.17 5.57
C GLU A 48 -0.04 12.99 5.13
N GLN A 49 -0.77 14.11 5.16
CA GLN A 49 -2.14 14.19 4.65
C GLN A 49 -2.14 14.88 3.30
N VAL A 50 -2.73 14.25 2.30
CA VAL A 50 -2.88 14.84 0.96
C VAL A 50 -4.25 15.46 0.82
N LEU A 51 -4.28 16.78 0.66
CA LEU A 51 -5.50 17.54 0.42
C LEU A 51 -5.79 17.63 -1.07
N THR A 52 -7.05 17.43 -1.42
CA THR A 52 -7.61 17.72 -2.75
C THR A 52 -8.82 18.64 -2.60
N GLN A 53 -9.40 19.10 -3.71
CA GLN A 53 -10.65 19.88 -3.68
C GLN A 53 -11.86 19.08 -3.17
N TYR A 54 -11.74 17.74 -3.05
CA TYR A 54 -12.86 16.85 -2.70
C TYR A 54 -12.70 16.19 -1.33
N ALA A 55 -11.48 15.89 -0.92
CA ALA A 55 -11.21 15.11 0.29
C ALA A 55 -9.77 15.25 0.78
N VAL A 56 -9.55 14.80 2.02
CA VAL A 56 -8.23 14.63 2.64
C VAL A 56 -7.94 13.15 2.77
N TYR A 57 -6.81 12.72 2.21
CA TYR A 57 -6.38 11.33 2.21
C TYR A 57 -5.17 11.14 3.14
N ARG A 58 -5.13 10.00 3.84
CA ARG A 58 -3.96 9.58 4.63
C ARG A 58 -3.92 8.06 4.74
N LEU A 59 -2.73 7.50 4.94
CA LEU A 59 -2.61 6.11 5.35
C LEU A 59 -2.89 5.99 6.85
N LYS A 60 -3.79 5.08 7.20
CA LYS A 60 -4.03 4.69 8.58
C LYS A 60 -3.24 3.41 8.82
N SER A 61 -2.18 3.48 9.63
CA SER A 61 -1.54 2.26 10.13
C SER A 61 -2.58 1.45 10.89
N ARG A 62 -2.93 0.26 10.40
CA ARG A 62 -3.65 -0.71 11.22
C ARG A 62 -2.65 -1.19 12.27
N GLU A 63 -2.76 -0.69 13.50
CA GLU A 63 -2.27 -1.45 14.64
C GLU A 63 -3.03 -2.78 14.60
N THR A 64 -2.30 -3.86 14.36
CA THR A 64 -2.81 -5.21 14.44
C THR A 64 -3.38 -5.37 15.84
N PHE A 65 -4.70 -5.51 15.97
CA PHE A 65 -5.31 -5.88 17.24
C PHE A 65 -4.69 -7.21 17.69
N GLN A 66 -3.97 -7.16 18.82
CA GLN A 66 -3.47 -8.33 19.54
C GLN A 66 -4.63 -9.14 20.12
#